data_AF-A0A1V1I2I1-F1
#
_entry.id   AF-A0A1V1I2I1-F1
#
_cell.length_a   1.000
_cell.length_b   1.000
_cell.length_c   1.000
_cell.angle_alpha   90.00
_cell.angle_beta   90.00
_cell.angle_gamma   90.00
#
_symmetry.space_group_name_H-M   'P 1'
#
loop_
_entity.id
_entity.type
_entity.pdbx_description
1 polymer ?
#
loop_
_entity_poly.entity_id
_entity_poly.type
_entity_poly.pdbx_seq_one_letter_code
_entity_poly.pdbx_strand_id
1 'polypeptide(L)'
;MKTLSCADSGSKYCPCHLAYSKDCIRCNMLNKNETCDCIWQGVCIYNEVNHNKNSKVIERQEYLCDIEAMTSIEENTYLIKIKIPKELSKDLRSPGAYVFIKGKDKESNIFSAPISVLDVDLEKNTLEVIIKQVGIKTKGIINSDQVYIKGPYFNGLFGIKDIKSMSKSNCLVILNGLSQVNSINVIQRLIENNNKVDVFINHNGVILDNVIQKIYDLGASIYHIDIEEDKGFIADYIKSNDIKLVYSGASNRFNKEVMNIVDAIDENIKLAVSNNNLICCGEGICGACCIDLNGVKVKSCKTQINSREYLKSI
;
A
#
# COMPACT_ATOMS: atom_id res chain seq x y z
N MET A 1 -15.02 3.34 -20.80
CA MET A 1 -14.63 3.16 -19.37
C MET A 1 -13.34 3.92 -19.14
N LYS A 2 -13.19 4.62 -18.01
CA LYS A 2 -11.92 5.28 -17.64
C LYS A 2 -10.82 4.21 -17.58
N THR A 3 -9.67 4.44 -18.22
CA THR A 3 -8.59 3.44 -18.28
C THR A 3 -7.99 3.21 -16.89
N LEU A 4 -8.34 2.10 -16.24
CA LEU A 4 -7.88 1.72 -14.89
C LEU A 4 -6.37 1.44 -14.88
N SER A 5 -5.62 1.96 -13.90
CA SER A 5 -4.17 1.70 -13.78
C SER A 5 -3.91 0.41 -13.00
N CYS A 6 -2.93 -0.39 -13.43
CA CYS A 6 -2.56 -1.65 -12.78
C CYS A 6 -1.23 -1.52 -12.02
N ALA A 7 -1.19 -1.96 -10.77
CA ALA A 7 -0.01 -1.89 -9.90
C ALA A 7 1.18 -2.71 -10.42
N ASP A 8 0.92 -3.81 -11.13
CA ASP A 8 1.96 -4.69 -11.70
C ASP A 8 2.37 -4.31 -13.12
N SER A 9 1.72 -3.32 -13.75
CA SER A 9 2.00 -2.97 -15.15
C SER A 9 3.44 -2.52 -15.32
N GLY A 10 4.18 -3.15 -16.24
CA GLY A 10 5.60 -2.87 -16.47
C GLY A 10 6.56 -3.52 -15.47
N SER A 11 6.07 -4.30 -14.51
CA SER A 11 6.90 -5.11 -13.62
C SER A 11 7.20 -6.49 -14.22
N LYS A 12 8.13 -7.23 -13.62
CA LYS A 12 8.42 -8.65 -13.96
C LYS A 12 7.21 -9.59 -13.79
N TYR A 13 6.15 -9.15 -13.10
CA TYR A 13 4.92 -9.91 -12.89
C TYR A 13 3.84 -9.59 -13.95
N CYS A 14 4.16 -8.77 -14.95
CA CYS A 14 3.29 -8.47 -16.09
C CYS A 14 4.01 -8.83 -17.39
N PRO A 15 3.41 -9.63 -18.29
CA PRO A 15 2.04 -10.14 -18.27
C PRO A 15 1.77 -11.23 -17.23
N CYS A 16 0.63 -11.14 -16.53
CA CYS A 16 0.19 -12.10 -15.52
C CYS A 16 -0.90 -13.04 -16.07
N HIS A 17 -1.39 -13.96 -15.23
CA HIS A 17 -2.52 -14.84 -15.54
C HIS A 17 -3.73 -14.14 -16.17
N LEU A 18 -4.11 -12.95 -15.67
CA LEU A 18 -5.22 -12.17 -16.23
C LEU A 18 -4.97 -11.72 -17.67
N ALA A 19 -3.72 -11.44 -18.04
CA ALA A 19 -3.37 -11.03 -19.39
C ALA A 19 -3.50 -12.20 -20.37
N TYR A 20 -3.04 -13.39 -19.97
CA TYR A 20 -3.12 -14.59 -20.80
C TYR A 20 -4.54 -15.18 -20.89
N SER A 21 -5.39 -15.00 -19.86
CA SER A 21 -6.78 -15.46 -19.85
C SER A 21 -7.77 -14.52 -20.56
N LYS A 22 -7.30 -13.41 -21.13
CA LYS A 22 -8.15 -12.33 -21.69
C LYS A 22 -9.05 -11.63 -20.65
N ASP A 23 -8.58 -11.52 -19.41
CA ASP A 23 -9.24 -10.81 -18.30
C ASP A 23 -8.42 -9.60 -17.82
N CYS A 24 -7.59 -9.01 -18.69
CA CYS A 24 -6.66 -7.97 -18.29
C CYS A 24 -7.40 -6.72 -17.79
N ILE A 25 -7.17 -6.31 -16.54
CA ILE A 25 -7.80 -5.11 -15.98
C ILE A 25 -7.34 -3.80 -16.64
N ARG A 26 -6.25 -3.84 -17.41
CA ARG A 26 -5.60 -2.67 -18.02
C ARG A 26 -5.72 -2.61 -19.53
N CYS A 27 -5.45 -3.73 -20.19
CA CYS A 27 -5.37 -3.78 -21.64
C CYS A 27 -6.71 -4.25 -22.20
N ASN A 28 -7.46 -3.33 -22.80
CA ASN A 28 -8.77 -3.63 -23.36
C ASN A 28 -8.72 -4.64 -24.51
N MET A 29 -7.65 -4.63 -25.31
CA MET A 29 -7.40 -5.69 -26.31
C MET A 29 -7.22 -7.10 -25.72
N LEU A 30 -6.82 -7.18 -24.45
CA LEU A 30 -6.74 -8.43 -23.68
C LEU A 30 -7.92 -8.54 -22.69
N ASN A 31 -9.00 -7.78 -22.90
CA ASN A 31 -10.19 -7.81 -22.06
C ASN A 31 -11.43 -7.47 -22.89
N LYS A 32 -12.01 -8.50 -23.51
CA LYS A 32 -13.30 -8.55 -24.22
C LYS A 32 -13.58 -7.47 -25.30
N ASN A 33 -12.71 -6.47 -25.46
CA ASN A 33 -12.84 -5.36 -26.38
C ASN A 33 -11.76 -5.45 -27.48
N GLU A 34 -12.08 -5.01 -28.68
CA GLU A 34 -11.16 -5.11 -29.84
C GLU A 34 -10.36 -3.83 -30.10
N THR A 35 -10.61 -2.76 -29.34
CA THR A 35 -9.96 -1.46 -29.53
C THR A 35 -8.96 -1.15 -28.43
N CYS A 36 -7.81 -0.59 -28.81
CA CYS A 36 -6.81 -0.09 -27.88
C CYS A 36 -7.12 1.36 -27.47
N ASP A 37 -7.31 1.59 -26.17
CA ASP A 37 -7.54 2.89 -25.54
C ASP A 37 -6.64 3.07 -24.28
N CYS A 38 -5.50 2.36 -24.24
CA CYS A 38 -4.65 2.37 -23.08
C CYS A 38 -3.88 3.68 -22.94
N ILE A 39 -3.75 4.20 -21.72
CA ILE A 39 -2.78 5.26 -21.41
C ILE A 39 -1.41 4.58 -21.27
N TRP A 40 -0.45 4.91 -22.14
CA TRP A 40 0.87 4.26 -22.16
C TRP A 40 1.57 4.38 -20.80
N GLN A 41 2.08 3.26 -20.28
CA GLN A 41 2.80 3.18 -19.00
C GLN A 41 4.21 2.60 -19.17
N GLY A 42 4.80 2.74 -20.36
CA GLY A 42 6.15 2.24 -20.67
C GLY A 42 6.18 0.85 -21.32
N VAL A 43 5.07 0.10 -21.33
CA VAL A 43 5.00 -1.24 -21.93
C VAL A 43 3.65 -1.47 -22.64
N CYS A 44 3.68 -2.20 -23.76
CA CYS A 44 2.50 -2.70 -24.44
C CYS A 44 2.21 -4.14 -23.99
N ILE A 45 1.30 -4.33 -23.03
CA ILE A 45 0.98 -5.66 -22.48
C ILE A 45 0.47 -6.62 -23.57
N TYR A 46 -0.33 -6.11 -24.51
CA TYR A 46 -0.81 -6.89 -25.66
C TYR A 46 0.36 -7.42 -26.51
N ASN A 47 1.33 -6.56 -26.79
CA ASN A 47 2.51 -6.93 -27.57
C ASN A 47 3.39 -7.94 -26.81
N GLU A 48 3.56 -7.75 -25.50
CA GLU A 48 4.30 -8.69 -24.65
C GLU A 48 3.66 -10.07 -24.67
N VAL A 49 2.34 -10.16 -24.49
CA VAL A 49 1.61 -11.45 -24.55
C VAL A 49 1.74 -12.09 -25.93
N ASN A 50 1.65 -11.31 -27.02
CA ASN A 50 1.74 -11.84 -28.38
C ASN A 50 3.13 -12.35 -28.75
N HIS A 51 4.19 -11.70 -28.29
CA HIS A 51 5.56 -12.16 -28.50
C HIS A 51 5.92 -13.34 -27.60
N ASN A 52 5.30 -13.43 -26.42
CA ASN A 52 5.59 -14.43 -25.39
C ASN A 52 4.46 -15.45 -25.20
N LYS A 53 3.70 -15.80 -26.25
CA LYS A 53 2.52 -16.69 -26.15
C LYS A 53 2.80 -18.04 -25.46
N ASN A 54 4.03 -18.53 -25.52
CA ASN A 54 4.45 -19.81 -24.93
C ASN A 54 5.28 -19.65 -23.63
N SER A 55 5.47 -18.42 -23.14
CA SER A 55 6.25 -18.17 -21.94
C SER A 55 5.43 -18.47 -20.69
N LYS A 56 6.05 -19.12 -19.70
CA LYS A 56 5.41 -19.33 -18.39
C LYS A 56 5.19 -17.99 -17.70
N VAL A 57 4.02 -17.84 -17.07
CA VAL A 57 3.74 -16.69 -16.19
C VAL A 57 4.74 -16.70 -15.03
N ILE A 58 5.39 -15.57 -14.80
CA ILE A 58 6.28 -15.39 -13.66
C ILE A 58 5.40 -15.17 -12.42
N GLU A 59 5.41 -16.14 -11.51
CA GLU A 59 4.69 -16.07 -10.25
C GLU A 59 5.57 -15.56 -9.11
N ARG A 60 4.95 -14.87 -8.16
CA ARG A 60 5.59 -14.52 -6.88
C ARG A 60 5.92 -15.80 -6.13
N GLN A 61 7.19 -15.93 -5.77
CA GLN A 61 7.70 -17.09 -5.04
C GLN A 61 7.39 -16.95 -3.55
N GLU A 62 7.40 -18.09 -2.86
CA GLU A 62 7.27 -18.19 -1.42
C GLU A 62 8.63 -18.58 -0.84
N TYR A 63 9.04 -17.89 0.23
CA TYR A 63 10.35 -18.05 0.86
C TYR A 63 10.16 -18.38 2.33
N LEU A 64 10.80 -19.44 2.81
CA LEU A 64 10.87 -19.72 4.24
C LEU A 64 11.95 -18.81 4.86
N CYS A 65 11.55 -18.04 5.87
CA CYS A 65 12.35 -16.97 6.46
C CYS A 65 12.37 -17.07 7.99
N ASP A 66 13.52 -16.80 8.58
CA ASP A 66 13.70 -16.80 10.04
C ASP A 66 13.19 -15.49 10.65
N ILE A 67 12.48 -15.59 11.79
CA ILE A 67 12.17 -14.43 12.62
C ILE A 67 13.38 -14.13 13.50
N GLU A 68 14.06 -13.01 13.23
CA GLU A 68 15.22 -12.55 13.99
C GLU A 68 14.83 -12.00 15.35
N ALA A 69 13.70 -11.28 15.41
CA ALA A 69 13.19 -10.70 16.65
C ALA A 69 11.67 -10.51 16.59
N MET A 70 11.03 -10.67 17.75
CA MET A 70 9.61 -10.35 17.94
C MET A 70 9.45 -9.62 19.28
N THR A 71 8.84 -8.44 19.24
CA THR A 71 8.66 -7.59 20.43
C THR A 71 7.20 -7.15 20.51
N SER A 72 6.57 -7.35 21.67
CA SER A 72 5.25 -6.79 21.95
C SER A 72 5.37 -5.28 22.10
N ILE A 73 4.62 -4.53 21.29
CA ILE A 73 4.63 -3.05 21.32
C ILE A 73 3.32 -2.49 21.88
N GLU A 74 2.23 -3.24 21.75
CA GLU A 74 0.90 -2.88 22.23
C GLU A 74 0.12 -4.16 22.57
N GLU A 75 -1.07 -4.05 23.15
CA GLU A 75 -1.90 -5.21 23.45
C GLU A 75 -2.15 -6.06 22.18
N ASN A 76 -1.73 -7.33 22.24
CA ASN A 76 -1.81 -8.28 21.13
C ASN A 76 -1.16 -7.77 19.83
N THR A 77 -0.20 -6.85 19.89
CA THR A 77 0.41 -6.22 18.70
C THR A 77 1.93 -6.31 18.79
N TYR A 78 2.54 -6.85 17.74
CA TYR A 78 3.95 -7.23 17.74
C TYR A 78 4.70 -6.57 16.58
N LEU A 79 5.86 -6.01 16.87
CA LEU A 79 6.88 -5.68 15.88
C LEU A 79 7.74 -6.92 15.63
N ILE A 80 7.81 -7.34 14.37
CA ILE A 80 8.52 -8.56 13.95
C ILE A 80 9.59 -8.17 12.93
N LYS A 81 10.81 -8.67 13.15
CA LYS A 81 11.95 -8.53 12.25
C LYS A 81 12.23 -9.89 11.61
N ILE A 82 12.17 -9.95 10.29
CA ILE A 82 12.23 -11.20 9.52
C ILE A 82 13.37 -11.13 8.52
N LYS A 83 14.23 -12.15 8.48
CA LYS A 83 15.33 -12.23 7.51
C LYS A 83 14.81 -12.63 6.14
N ILE A 84 14.98 -11.75 5.14
CA ILE A 84 14.46 -11.97 3.79
C ILE A 84 15.57 -12.10 2.74
N PRO A 85 15.29 -12.76 1.60
CA PRO A 85 16.18 -12.74 0.45
C PRO A 85 16.43 -11.32 -0.07
N LYS A 86 17.67 -11.05 -0.48
CA LYS A 86 18.10 -9.76 -1.05
C LYS A 86 17.30 -9.34 -2.30
N GLU A 87 16.77 -10.29 -3.05
CA GLU A 87 15.96 -10.03 -4.23
C GLU A 87 14.57 -9.42 -3.90
N LEU A 88 14.06 -9.60 -2.68
CA LEU A 88 12.81 -8.99 -2.23
C LEU A 88 13.02 -7.59 -1.64
N SER A 89 14.18 -7.34 -1.02
CA SER A 89 14.37 -6.18 -0.13
C SER A 89 14.18 -4.83 -0.84
N LYS A 90 14.69 -4.69 -2.07
CA LYS A 90 14.54 -3.44 -2.85
C LYS A 90 13.10 -3.13 -3.22
N ASP A 91 12.36 -4.14 -3.69
CA ASP A 91 11.00 -3.96 -4.16
C ASP A 91 10.04 -3.65 -2.99
N LEU A 92 10.30 -4.25 -1.82
CA LEU A 92 9.51 -4.04 -0.60
C LEU A 92 9.65 -2.64 0.01
N ARG A 93 10.64 -1.84 -0.40
CA ARG A 93 10.77 -0.41 -0.03
C ARG A 93 9.86 0.51 -0.86
N SER A 94 9.14 -0.02 -1.84
CA SER A 94 8.16 0.79 -2.59
C SER A 94 7.00 1.21 -1.66
N PRO A 95 6.51 2.46 -1.73
CA PRO A 95 5.31 2.85 -1.00
C PRO A 95 4.13 1.95 -1.39
N GLY A 96 3.34 1.54 -0.39
CA GLY A 96 2.22 0.61 -0.58
C GLY A 96 2.63 -0.86 -0.78
N ALA A 97 3.91 -1.20 -0.54
CA ALA A 97 4.33 -2.59 -0.57
C ALA A 97 3.73 -3.40 0.59
N TYR A 98 3.34 -4.63 0.30
CA TYR A 98 2.88 -5.60 1.29
C TYR A 98 3.30 -7.01 0.88
N VAL A 99 3.30 -7.92 1.87
CA VAL A 99 3.61 -9.34 1.69
C VAL A 99 2.48 -10.20 2.22
N PHE A 100 2.42 -11.44 1.78
CA PHE A 100 1.65 -12.47 2.45
C PHE A 100 2.55 -13.26 3.38
N ILE A 101 2.11 -13.43 4.63
CA ILE A 101 2.85 -14.16 5.66
C ILE A 101 1.98 -15.29 6.21
N LYS A 102 2.56 -16.48 6.40
CA LYS A 102 1.97 -17.60 7.15
C LYS A 102 3.05 -18.28 7.99
N GLY A 103 2.70 -18.84 9.14
CA GLY A 103 3.64 -19.62 9.96
C GLY A 103 4.12 -20.87 9.21
N LYS A 104 5.32 -21.36 9.55
CA LYS A 104 5.93 -22.51 8.86
C LYS A 104 5.06 -23.77 8.86
N ASP A 105 4.31 -24.00 9.95
CA ASP A 105 3.45 -25.18 10.12
C ASP A 105 2.11 -25.07 9.37
N LYS A 106 1.94 -24.03 8.55
CA LYS A 106 0.73 -23.77 7.76
C LYS A 106 1.04 -23.87 6.28
N GLU A 107 0.99 -25.09 5.72
CA GLU A 107 1.30 -25.31 4.31
C GLU A 107 0.28 -24.62 3.36
N SER A 108 -1.01 -24.66 3.70
CA SER A 108 -2.06 -24.12 2.84
C SER A 108 -2.07 -22.58 2.79
N ASN A 109 -2.19 -22.03 1.58
CA ASN A 109 -2.27 -20.58 1.32
C ASN A 109 -3.50 -19.91 1.94
N ILE A 110 -4.49 -20.68 2.40
CA ILE A 110 -5.64 -20.12 3.13
C ILE A 110 -5.21 -19.44 4.43
N PHE A 111 -4.08 -19.85 5.02
CA PHE A 111 -3.55 -19.29 6.25
C PHE A 111 -2.71 -18.03 6.03
N SER A 112 -2.40 -17.68 4.78
CA SER A 112 -1.65 -16.48 4.46
C SER A 112 -2.46 -15.22 4.80
N ALA A 113 -1.83 -14.28 5.49
CA ALA A 113 -2.36 -12.96 5.80
C ALA A 113 -1.60 -11.88 5.01
N PRO A 114 -2.29 -10.94 4.37
CA PRO A 114 -1.64 -9.76 3.79
C PRO A 114 -1.18 -8.83 4.92
N ILE A 115 0.10 -8.51 4.95
CA ILE A 115 0.74 -7.67 5.97
C ILE A 115 1.51 -6.56 5.27
N SER A 116 1.20 -5.32 5.63
CA SER A 116 1.93 -4.14 5.16
C SER A 116 3.38 -4.17 5.59
N VAL A 117 4.28 -3.77 4.70
CA VAL A 117 5.69 -3.55 5.03
C VAL A 117 5.80 -2.26 5.83
N LEU A 118 6.35 -2.35 7.05
CA LEU A 118 6.72 -1.16 7.81
C LEU A 118 7.96 -0.54 7.18
N ASP A 119 9.05 -1.31 7.13
CA ASP A 119 10.36 -0.85 6.70
C ASP A 119 11.23 -2.03 6.26
N VAL A 120 12.32 -1.75 5.55
CA VAL A 120 13.30 -2.76 5.12
C VAL A 120 14.72 -2.24 5.32
N ASP A 121 15.48 -2.93 6.18
CA ASP A 121 16.93 -2.74 6.29
C ASP A 121 17.61 -3.43 5.11
N LEU A 122 18.12 -2.64 4.15
CA LEU A 122 18.76 -3.14 2.93
C LEU A 122 20.15 -3.74 3.18
N GLU A 123 20.84 -3.35 4.26
CA GLU A 123 22.16 -3.88 4.59
C GLU A 123 22.03 -5.28 5.20
N LYS A 124 21.11 -5.41 6.16
CA LYS A 124 20.83 -6.68 6.84
C LYS A 124 19.86 -7.57 6.07
N ASN A 125 19.15 -7.04 5.07
CA ASN A 125 18.02 -7.70 4.40
C ASN A 125 16.97 -8.15 5.42
N THR A 126 16.60 -7.25 6.32
CA THR A 126 15.62 -7.51 7.37
C THR A 126 14.33 -6.75 7.06
N LEU A 127 13.23 -7.48 6.92
CA LEU A 127 11.88 -6.95 6.79
C LEU A 127 11.31 -6.67 8.18
N GLU A 128 10.81 -5.46 8.38
CA GLU A 128 10.06 -5.11 9.59
C GLU A 128 8.56 -5.04 9.27
N VAL A 129 7.74 -5.69 10.11
CA VAL A 129 6.28 -5.66 10.03
C VAL A 129 5.67 -5.51 11.42
N ILE A 130 4.49 -4.90 11.49
CA ILE A 130 3.68 -4.86 12.71
C ILE A 130 2.42 -5.68 12.48
N ILE A 131 2.17 -6.64 13.38
CA ILE A 131 1.03 -7.55 13.28
C ILE A 131 0.24 -7.50 14.58
N LYS A 132 -1.06 -7.19 14.45
CA LYS A 132 -2.03 -7.39 15.53
C LYS A 132 -2.57 -8.82 15.47
N GLN A 133 -2.42 -9.56 16.55
CA GLN A 133 -2.94 -10.90 16.73
C GLN A 133 -4.46 -10.85 16.91
N VAL A 134 -5.20 -11.20 15.84
CA VAL A 134 -6.68 -11.20 15.85
C VAL A 134 -7.23 -12.62 15.68
N GLY A 135 -6.71 -13.40 14.73
CA GLY A 135 -7.30 -14.68 14.34
C GLY A 135 -6.29 -15.77 14.05
N ILE A 136 -6.76 -16.92 13.56
CA ILE A 136 -5.94 -18.13 13.33
C ILE A 136 -4.72 -17.87 12.43
N LYS A 137 -4.85 -16.97 11.44
CA LYS A 137 -3.76 -16.59 10.54
C LYS A 137 -2.64 -15.88 11.29
N THR A 138 -2.98 -14.79 11.97
CA THR A 138 -2.01 -13.97 12.71
C THR A 138 -1.45 -14.72 13.92
N LYS A 139 -2.27 -15.51 14.64
CA LYS A 139 -1.80 -16.40 15.71
C LYS A 139 -0.76 -17.41 15.20
N GLY A 140 -0.97 -17.96 14.00
CA GLY A 140 -0.02 -18.85 13.36
C GLY A 140 1.32 -18.19 13.03
N ILE A 141 1.35 -16.87 12.81
CA ILE A 141 2.58 -16.11 12.59
C ILE A 141 3.29 -15.82 13.92
N ILE A 142 2.56 -15.34 14.92
CA ILE A 142 3.12 -14.96 16.23
C ILE A 142 3.72 -16.16 16.98
N ASN A 143 3.13 -17.35 16.81
CA ASN A 143 3.58 -18.57 17.50
C ASN A 143 4.64 -19.36 16.72
N SER A 144 5.28 -18.77 15.70
CA SER A 144 6.27 -19.43 14.87
C SER A 144 7.64 -18.75 15.01
N ASP A 145 8.70 -19.53 14.88
CA ASP A 145 10.10 -19.12 14.77
C ASP A 145 10.49 -18.82 13.32
N GLN A 146 9.79 -19.43 12.36
CA GLN A 146 9.98 -19.21 10.93
C GLN A 146 8.64 -18.96 10.24
N VAL A 147 8.66 -18.18 9.18
CA VAL A 147 7.46 -17.84 8.41
C VAL A 147 7.73 -17.96 6.93
N TYR A 148 6.69 -18.35 6.20
CA TYR A 148 6.70 -18.21 4.76
C TYR A 148 6.30 -16.78 4.38
N ILE A 149 7.12 -16.14 3.56
CA ILE A 149 6.87 -14.84 2.94
C ILE A 149 6.64 -15.02 1.45
N LYS A 150 5.52 -14.49 0.96
CA LYS A 150 5.23 -14.38 -0.48
C LYS A 150 5.04 -12.92 -0.84
N GLY A 151 5.73 -12.44 -1.87
CA GLY A 151 5.68 -11.03 -2.29
C GLY A 151 6.72 -10.73 -3.37
N PRO A 152 6.97 -9.44 -3.66
CA PRO A 152 6.32 -8.24 -3.14
C PRO A 152 5.01 -7.92 -3.88
N TYR A 153 4.00 -7.42 -3.17
CA TYR A 153 2.79 -6.83 -3.77
C TYR A 153 2.79 -5.32 -3.56
N PHE A 154 2.16 -4.53 -4.43
CA PHE A 154 2.40 -3.08 -4.50
C PHE A 154 1.17 -2.19 -4.29
N ASN A 155 -0.02 -2.76 -4.10
CA ASN A 155 -1.28 -2.02 -4.07
C ASN A 155 -1.84 -1.78 -2.66
N GLY A 156 -0.97 -1.61 -1.66
CA GLY A 156 -1.35 -1.34 -0.26
C GLY A 156 -1.83 0.09 0.01
N LEU A 157 -1.76 0.98 -0.99
CA LEU A 157 -2.31 2.33 -0.95
C LEU A 157 -2.83 2.76 -2.33
N PHE A 158 -3.67 3.79 -2.34
CA PHE A 158 -4.15 4.48 -3.54
C PHE A 158 -3.49 5.85 -3.68
N GLY A 159 -3.31 6.31 -4.92
CA GLY A 159 -2.60 7.56 -5.21
C GLY A 159 -1.08 7.39 -5.32
N ILE A 160 -0.59 6.17 -5.61
CA ILE A 160 0.85 5.89 -5.68
C ILE A 160 1.58 6.74 -6.73
N LYS A 161 0.90 7.07 -7.83
CA LYS A 161 1.45 7.93 -8.88
C LYS A 161 1.78 9.30 -8.33
N ASP A 162 0.84 9.91 -7.61
CA ASP A 162 1.00 11.24 -7.04
C ASP A 162 2.15 11.26 -6.02
N ILE A 163 2.24 10.24 -5.15
CA ILE A 163 3.37 10.08 -4.21
C ILE A 163 4.71 9.98 -4.94
N LYS A 164 4.82 9.13 -5.98
CA LYS A 164 6.08 8.91 -6.69
C LYS A 164 6.50 10.09 -7.57
N SER A 165 5.54 10.86 -8.09
CA SER A 165 5.84 12.02 -8.96
C SER A 165 5.97 13.35 -8.21
N MET A 166 5.50 13.44 -6.96
CA MET A 166 5.59 14.67 -6.17
C MET A 166 7.05 14.98 -5.87
N SER A 167 7.47 16.21 -6.12
CA SER A 167 8.86 16.67 -5.92
C SER A 167 8.90 18.15 -5.56
N LYS A 168 9.86 18.55 -4.72
CA LYS A 168 10.10 19.96 -4.36
C LYS A 168 8.84 20.71 -3.91
N SER A 169 7.96 20.01 -3.18
CA SER A 169 6.66 20.53 -2.72
C SER A 169 6.46 20.28 -1.23
N ASN A 170 5.48 20.95 -0.63
CA ASN A 170 5.09 20.70 0.75
C ASN A 170 4.02 19.60 0.80
N CYS A 171 4.26 18.59 1.62
CA CYS A 171 3.40 17.42 1.77
C CYS A 171 3.00 17.23 3.23
N LEU A 172 1.75 16.84 3.44
CA LEU A 172 1.21 16.55 4.77
C LEU A 172 0.84 15.07 4.85
N VAL A 173 1.25 14.41 5.91
CA VAL A 173 0.90 13.02 6.20
C VAL A 173 0.06 13.00 7.47
N ILE A 174 -1.18 12.49 7.40
CA ILE A 174 -2.10 12.42 8.55
C ILE A 174 -2.35 10.96 8.89
N LEU A 175 -2.00 10.56 10.10
CA LEU A 175 -1.99 9.16 10.53
C LEU A 175 -2.91 8.90 11.72
N ASN A 176 -3.56 7.74 11.70
CA ASN A 176 -4.38 7.27 12.82
C ASN A 176 -4.41 5.73 12.88
N GLY A 177 -4.17 5.18 14.07
CA GLY A 177 -4.20 3.74 14.33
C GLY A 177 -3.13 2.94 13.57
N LEU A 178 -3.37 1.64 13.35
CA LEU A 178 -2.39 0.72 12.75
C LEU A 178 -1.98 1.06 11.30
N SER A 179 -2.75 1.88 10.59
CA SER A 179 -2.40 2.30 9.23
C SER A 179 -1.16 3.20 9.17
N GLN A 180 -0.67 3.66 10.33
CA GLN A 180 0.66 4.25 10.53
C GLN A 180 1.77 3.40 9.89
N VAL A 181 1.65 2.07 9.86
CA VAL A 181 2.67 1.17 9.27
C VAL A 181 2.99 1.50 7.82
N ASN A 182 2.00 1.93 7.03
CA ASN A 182 2.20 2.23 5.61
C ASN A 182 2.95 3.56 5.37
N SER A 183 3.14 4.38 6.40
CA SER A 183 3.62 5.76 6.24
C SER A 183 5.12 5.86 6.01
N ILE A 184 5.94 4.95 6.56
CA ILE A 184 7.40 5.03 6.52
C ILE A 184 7.89 5.09 5.07
N ASN A 185 7.51 4.11 4.25
CA ASN A 185 7.90 4.06 2.83
C ASN A 185 7.31 5.23 2.02
N VAL A 186 6.16 5.79 2.42
CA VAL A 186 5.56 6.99 1.79
C VAL A 186 6.40 8.22 2.11
N ILE A 187 6.67 8.47 3.38
CA ILE A 187 7.45 9.61 3.87
C ILE A 187 8.85 9.57 3.29
N GLN A 188 9.51 8.41 3.36
CA GLN A 188 10.85 8.22 2.80
C GLN A 188 10.88 8.56 1.30
N ARG A 189 9.91 8.08 0.50
CA ARG A 189 9.82 8.42 -0.93
C ARG A 189 9.62 9.91 -1.17
N LEU A 190 8.78 10.57 -0.38
CA LEU A 190 8.54 12.00 -0.51
C LEU A 190 9.81 12.81 -0.18
N ILE A 191 10.53 12.44 0.87
CA ILE A 191 11.80 13.08 1.27
C ILE A 191 12.90 12.84 0.22
N GLU A 192 13.04 11.62 -0.30
CA GLU A 192 13.97 11.29 -1.40
C GLU A 192 13.71 12.15 -2.66
N ASN A 193 12.47 12.57 -2.89
CA ASN A 193 12.07 13.47 -3.96
C ASN A 193 12.22 14.98 -3.62
N ASN A 194 12.92 15.31 -2.53
CA ASN A 194 13.13 16.67 -2.02
C ASN A 194 11.83 17.41 -1.64
N ASN A 195 10.82 16.70 -1.14
CA ASN A 195 9.63 17.34 -0.57
C ASN A 195 9.86 17.68 0.90
N LYS A 196 9.24 18.77 1.38
CA LYS A 196 9.07 19.00 2.81
C LYS A 196 7.91 18.14 3.30
N VAL A 197 8.11 17.35 4.34
CA VAL A 197 7.09 16.45 4.88
C VAL A 197 6.83 16.77 6.35
N ASP A 198 5.60 17.19 6.62
CA ASP A 198 5.08 17.37 7.96
C ASP A 198 4.07 16.24 8.26
N VAL A 199 4.07 15.73 9.49
CA VAL A 199 3.31 14.54 9.90
C VAL A 199 2.41 14.88 11.07
N PHE A 200 1.11 14.68 10.90
CA PHE A 200 0.09 14.83 11.92
C PHE A 200 -0.35 13.46 12.43
N ILE A 201 -0.29 13.27 13.74
CA ILE A 201 -0.67 12.03 14.41
C ILE A 201 -1.90 12.30 15.26
N ASN A 202 -2.98 11.58 14.99
CA ASN A 202 -4.21 11.67 15.77
C ASN A 202 -4.00 11.03 17.15
N HIS A 203 -3.94 11.85 18.21
CA HIS A 203 -3.58 11.38 19.56
C HIS A 203 -4.70 10.61 20.27
N ASN A 204 -5.94 10.73 19.81
CA ASN A 204 -7.07 9.92 20.27
C ASN A 204 -7.04 8.47 19.74
N GLY A 205 -6.10 8.14 18.85
CA GLY A 205 -5.93 6.82 18.28
C GLY A 205 -4.81 6.02 18.93
N VAL A 206 -4.65 4.77 18.49
CA VAL A 206 -3.45 3.97 18.82
C VAL A 206 -2.24 4.69 18.22
N ILE A 207 -1.25 4.98 19.06
CA ILE A 207 0.04 5.54 18.67
C ILE A 207 1.09 4.42 18.70
N LEU A 208 1.92 4.32 17.66
CA LEU A 208 2.99 3.33 17.59
C LEU A 208 4.33 4.03 17.72
N ASP A 209 4.91 4.07 18.92
CA ASP A 209 6.16 4.80 19.21
C ASP A 209 7.32 4.39 18.30
N ASN A 210 7.43 3.10 17.97
CA ASN A 210 8.44 2.60 17.02
C ASN A 210 8.28 3.20 15.61
N VAL A 211 7.04 3.50 15.19
CA VAL A 211 6.77 4.15 13.91
C VAL A 211 7.08 5.64 14.02
N ILE A 212 6.69 6.30 15.10
CA ILE A 212 7.01 7.71 15.37
C ILE A 212 8.52 7.95 15.34
N GLN A 213 9.28 7.12 16.04
CA GLN A 213 10.74 7.24 16.08
C GLN A 213 11.34 7.13 14.67
N LYS A 214 10.89 6.16 13.86
CA LYS A 214 11.35 6.03 12.47
C LYS A 214 10.99 7.25 11.62
N ILE A 215 9.79 7.82 11.80
CA ILE A 215 9.38 9.05 11.09
C ILE A 215 10.30 10.21 11.47
N TYR A 216 10.64 10.33 12.75
CA TYR A 216 11.56 11.34 13.25
C TYR A 216 12.98 11.14 12.66
N ASP A 217 13.47 9.90 12.64
CA ASP A 217 14.79 9.55 12.08
C ASP A 217 14.90 9.82 10.57
N LEU A 218 13.77 9.81 9.85
CA LEU A 218 13.71 10.23 8.44
C LEU A 218 13.81 11.75 8.26
N GLY A 219 13.72 12.54 9.33
CA GLY A 219 13.80 14.00 9.32
C GLY A 219 12.46 14.71 9.08
N ALA A 220 11.32 14.03 9.28
CA ALA A 220 10.01 14.65 9.18
C ALA A 220 9.60 15.34 10.50
N SER A 221 8.89 16.47 10.41
CA SER A 221 8.35 17.14 11.60
C SER A 221 7.06 16.46 12.04
N ILE A 222 6.92 16.18 13.34
CA ILE A 222 5.77 15.47 13.90
C ILE A 222 4.96 16.40 14.79
N TYR A 223 3.64 16.39 14.60
CA TYR A 223 2.68 17.13 15.39
C TYR A 223 1.56 16.19 15.86
N HIS A 224 1.15 16.34 17.10
CA HIS A 224 -0.01 15.62 17.63
C HIS A 224 -1.26 16.51 17.47
N ILE A 225 -2.33 15.93 16.95
CA ILE A 225 -3.61 16.61 16.67
C ILE A 225 -4.78 15.76 17.14
N ASP A 226 -5.94 16.37 17.28
CA ASP A 226 -7.24 15.70 17.29
C ASP A 226 -7.99 16.05 16.01
N ILE A 227 -8.29 15.06 15.15
CA ILE A 227 -8.99 15.32 13.89
C ILE A 227 -10.38 15.93 14.10
N GLU A 228 -11.04 15.69 15.23
CA GLU A 228 -12.40 16.19 15.49
C GLU A 228 -12.39 17.64 15.97
N GLU A 229 -11.43 17.99 16.81
CA GLU A 229 -11.30 19.33 17.42
C GLU A 229 -10.47 20.29 16.54
N ASP A 230 -9.43 19.80 15.86
CA ASP A 230 -8.44 20.62 15.15
C ASP A 230 -8.76 20.83 13.67
N LYS A 231 -10.00 20.59 13.21
CA LYS A 231 -10.36 20.72 11.77
C LYS A 231 -9.99 22.09 11.18
N GLY A 232 -10.26 23.16 11.94
CA GLY A 232 -9.91 24.53 11.55
C GLY A 232 -8.40 24.72 11.45
N PHE A 233 -7.65 24.27 12.46
CA PHE A 233 -6.19 24.32 12.47
C PHE A 233 -5.58 23.55 11.30
N ILE A 234 -6.05 22.33 11.02
CA ILE A 234 -5.56 21.51 9.90
C ILE A 234 -5.82 22.23 8.58
N ALA A 235 -7.01 22.81 8.40
CA ALA A 235 -7.34 23.55 7.19
C ALA A 235 -6.47 24.79 6.99
N ASP A 236 -6.30 25.58 8.05
CA ASP A 236 -5.43 26.76 8.05
C ASP A 236 -3.97 26.38 7.79
N TYR A 237 -3.50 25.27 8.36
CA TYR A 237 -2.16 24.74 8.12
C TYR A 237 -1.95 24.35 6.66
N ILE A 238 -2.90 23.59 6.08
CA ILE A 238 -2.85 23.17 4.67
C ILE A 238 -2.74 24.39 3.74
N LYS A 239 -3.56 25.41 4.00
CA LYS A 239 -3.59 26.64 3.21
C LYS A 239 -2.32 27.48 3.39
N SER A 240 -1.91 27.71 4.63
CA SER A 240 -0.79 28.60 4.96
C SER A 240 0.56 28.02 4.54
N ASN A 241 0.68 26.68 4.49
CA ASN A 241 1.91 26.00 4.07
C ASN A 241 1.88 25.53 2.61
N ASP A 242 0.89 25.94 1.80
CA ASP A 242 0.78 25.58 0.38
C ASP A 242 0.93 24.06 0.12
N ILE A 243 0.23 23.23 0.91
CA ILE A 243 0.34 21.78 0.82
C ILE A 243 -0.18 21.28 -0.54
N LYS A 244 0.65 20.54 -1.27
CA LYS A 244 0.34 20.01 -2.61
C LYS A 244 -0.15 18.56 -2.60
N LEU A 245 0.21 17.81 -1.56
CA LEU A 245 -0.20 16.41 -1.39
C LEU A 245 -0.51 16.13 0.07
N VAL A 246 -1.63 15.44 0.29
CA VAL A 246 -2.00 14.85 1.58
C VAL A 246 -2.04 13.34 1.44
N TYR A 247 -1.30 12.63 2.30
CA TYR A 247 -1.47 11.19 2.49
C TYR A 247 -2.20 10.92 3.80
N SER A 248 -3.32 10.22 3.75
CA SER A 248 -4.07 9.79 4.93
C SER A 248 -3.92 8.28 5.16
N GLY A 249 -3.22 7.93 6.23
CA GLY A 249 -2.99 6.55 6.63
C GLY A 249 -3.85 6.17 7.83
N ALA A 250 -5.14 5.89 7.60
CA ALA A 250 -6.09 5.56 8.65
C ALA A 250 -7.23 4.64 8.17
N SER A 251 -8.25 4.44 9.00
CA SER A 251 -9.50 3.78 8.64
C SER A 251 -10.24 4.56 7.53
N ASN A 252 -11.13 3.89 6.80
CA ASN A 252 -11.89 4.52 5.72
C ASN A 252 -12.70 5.74 6.19
N ARG A 253 -13.30 5.69 7.38
CA ARG A 253 -14.03 6.81 7.97
C ARG A 253 -13.11 8.01 8.20
N PHE A 254 -11.97 7.80 8.86
CA PHE A 254 -11.00 8.87 9.13
C PHE A 254 -10.44 9.46 7.83
N ASN A 255 -10.10 8.61 6.86
CA ASN A 255 -9.63 9.06 5.55
C ASN A 255 -10.69 9.95 4.84
N LYS A 256 -11.98 9.68 5.04
CA LYS A 256 -13.09 10.48 4.50
C LYS A 256 -13.21 11.84 5.20
N GLU A 257 -12.99 11.90 6.51
CA GLU A 257 -12.92 13.15 7.28
C GLU A 257 -11.75 14.01 6.79
N VAL A 258 -10.56 13.43 6.61
CA VAL A 258 -9.41 14.13 6.02
C VAL A 258 -9.71 14.61 4.60
N MET A 259 -10.33 13.78 3.76
CA MET A 259 -10.73 14.18 2.40
C MET A 259 -11.64 15.41 2.43
N ASN A 260 -12.64 15.43 3.31
CA ASN A 260 -13.57 16.56 3.39
C ASN A 260 -12.87 17.87 3.80
N ILE A 261 -11.89 17.80 4.72
CA ILE A 261 -11.07 18.96 5.10
C ILE A 261 -10.27 19.47 3.92
N VAL A 262 -9.59 18.57 3.19
CA VAL A 262 -8.77 18.92 2.02
C VAL A 262 -9.62 19.49 0.88
N ASP A 263 -10.76 18.86 0.59
CA ASP A 263 -11.64 19.25 -0.53
C ASP A 263 -12.37 20.58 -0.26
N ALA A 264 -12.60 20.93 1.01
CA ALA A 264 -13.11 22.25 1.39
C ALA A 264 -12.13 23.40 1.10
N ILE A 265 -10.84 23.08 0.91
CA ILE A 265 -9.78 24.06 0.62
C ILE A 265 -9.52 24.10 -0.88
N ASP A 266 -9.15 22.97 -1.47
CA ASP A 266 -8.87 22.82 -2.90
C ASP A 266 -8.86 21.34 -3.32
N GLU A 267 -9.81 20.95 -4.18
CA GLU A 267 -9.88 19.59 -4.73
C GLU A 267 -8.66 19.21 -5.61
N ASN A 268 -7.86 20.19 -6.05
CA ASN A 268 -6.64 19.94 -6.81
C ASN A 268 -5.47 19.41 -5.98
N ILE A 269 -5.51 19.59 -4.65
CA ILE A 269 -4.53 19.00 -3.73
C ILE A 269 -4.58 17.48 -3.90
N LYS A 270 -3.43 16.85 -4.14
CA LYS A 270 -3.38 15.40 -4.34
C LYS A 270 -3.71 14.68 -3.06
N LEU A 271 -4.57 13.67 -3.14
CA LEU A 271 -4.95 12.86 -1.99
C LEU A 271 -4.56 11.40 -2.24
N ALA A 272 -3.75 10.84 -1.35
CA ALA A 272 -3.41 9.43 -1.30
C ALA A 272 -3.92 8.81 0.00
N VAL A 273 -4.37 7.55 -0.03
CA VAL A 273 -4.92 6.88 1.16
C VAL A 273 -4.50 5.42 1.24
N SER A 274 -4.46 4.85 2.44
CA SER A 274 -4.26 3.41 2.62
C SER A 274 -5.37 2.58 1.96
N ASN A 275 -4.99 1.43 1.39
CA ASN A 275 -5.95 0.47 0.86
C ASN A 275 -6.40 -0.49 1.97
N ASN A 276 -7.55 -0.19 2.57
CA ASN A 276 -8.10 -0.99 3.67
C ASN A 276 -9.03 -2.12 3.21
N ASN A 277 -9.09 -2.40 1.90
CA ASN A 277 -9.97 -3.45 1.38
C ASN A 277 -9.47 -4.85 1.77
N LEU A 278 -10.39 -5.81 1.80
CA LEU A 278 -10.03 -7.21 2.00
C LEU A 278 -9.14 -7.71 0.85
N ILE A 279 -8.01 -8.33 1.18
CA ILE A 279 -7.10 -8.93 0.19
C ILE A 279 -6.95 -10.42 0.51
N CYS A 280 -7.19 -11.27 -0.49
CA CYS A 280 -7.03 -12.73 -0.38
C CYS A 280 -5.88 -13.25 -1.25
N CYS A 281 -5.94 -13.08 -2.57
CA CYS A 281 -4.88 -13.55 -3.46
C CYS A 281 -3.77 -12.53 -3.74
N GLY A 282 -4.05 -11.22 -3.61
CA GLY A 282 -3.16 -10.15 -4.07
C GLY A 282 -3.02 -10.02 -5.60
N GLU A 283 -3.39 -11.04 -6.36
CA GLU A 283 -3.16 -11.14 -7.80
C GLU A 283 -4.28 -10.58 -8.69
N GLY A 284 -5.42 -10.19 -8.10
CA GLY A 284 -6.61 -9.80 -8.85
C GLY A 284 -7.34 -10.98 -9.51
N ILE A 285 -7.19 -12.19 -9.00
CA ILE A 285 -7.80 -13.40 -9.58
C ILE A 285 -9.10 -13.78 -8.86
N CYS A 286 -9.09 -13.93 -7.53
CA CYS A 286 -10.21 -14.52 -6.78
C CYS A 286 -11.45 -13.61 -6.58
N GLY A 287 -11.34 -12.30 -6.80
CA GLY A 287 -12.45 -11.36 -6.59
C GLY A 287 -12.74 -10.95 -5.14
N ALA A 288 -12.02 -11.45 -4.13
CA ALA A 288 -12.24 -11.05 -2.73
C ALA A 288 -12.00 -9.54 -2.47
N CYS A 289 -11.08 -8.93 -3.24
CA CYS A 289 -10.78 -7.50 -3.19
C CYS A 289 -11.69 -6.67 -4.12
N CYS A 290 -12.82 -7.24 -4.58
CA CYS A 290 -13.71 -6.54 -5.49
C CYS A 290 -14.52 -5.49 -4.73
N ILE A 291 -14.51 -4.26 -5.23
CA ILE A 291 -15.34 -3.16 -4.76
C ILE A 291 -16.21 -2.65 -5.91
N ASP A 292 -17.31 -1.97 -5.57
CA ASP A 292 -18.15 -1.28 -6.55
C ASP A 292 -17.78 0.20 -6.57
N LEU A 293 -17.37 0.70 -7.74
CA LEU A 293 -17.11 2.11 -7.99
C LEU A 293 -18.14 2.60 -9.00
N ASN A 294 -19.24 3.19 -8.50
CA ASN A 294 -20.31 3.77 -9.31
C ASN A 294 -20.88 2.78 -10.36
N GLY A 295 -21.17 1.54 -9.95
CA GLY A 295 -21.66 0.46 -10.79
C GLY A 295 -20.58 -0.33 -11.53
N VAL A 296 -19.30 0.03 -11.36
CA VAL A 296 -18.17 -0.68 -11.97
C VAL A 296 -17.44 -1.50 -10.92
N LYS A 297 -17.41 -2.83 -11.12
CA LYS A 297 -16.67 -3.75 -10.26
C LYS A 297 -15.17 -3.67 -10.51
N VAL A 298 -14.39 -3.32 -9.49
CA VAL A 298 -12.93 -3.14 -9.59
C VAL A 298 -12.20 -4.00 -8.56
N LYS A 299 -11.14 -4.67 -9.00
CA LYS A 299 -10.28 -5.52 -8.15
C LYS A 299 -9.21 -4.66 -7.48
N SER A 300 -9.48 -4.21 -6.26
CA SER A 300 -8.70 -3.19 -5.54
C SER A 300 -7.33 -3.66 -5.05
N CYS A 301 -7.01 -4.96 -5.13
CA CYS A 301 -5.68 -5.48 -4.77
C CYS A 301 -4.65 -5.37 -5.91
N LYS A 302 -5.10 -5.05 -7.14
CA LYS A 302 -4.25 -4.88 -8.32
C LYS A 302 -4.48 -3.54 -9.04
N THR A 303 -5.65 -2.93 -8.85
CA THR A 303 -6.05 -1.69 -9.53
C THR A 303 -5.74 -0.48 -8.67
N GLN A 304 -5.01 0.49 -9.22
CA GLN A 304 -4.90 1.82 -8.62
C GLN A 304 -6.19 2.60 -8.88
N ILE A 305 -6.82 3.02 -7.80
CA ILE A 305 -8.09 3.75 -7.78
C ILE A 305 -7.80 5.18 -7.34
N ASN A 306 -8.57 6.15 -7.85
CA ASN A 306 -8.47 7.51 -7.33
C ASN A 306 -8.99 7.54 -5.88
N SER A 307 -8.20 8.09 -4.96
CA SER A 307 -8.53 8.08 -3.52
C SER A 307 -9.88 8.72 -3.21
N ARG A 308 -10.23 9.83 -3.88
CA ARG A 308 -11.53 10.50 -3.68
C ARG A 308 -12.68 9.67 -4.22
N GLU A 309 -12.52 9.09 -5.41
CA GLU A 309 -13.52 8.19 -5.99
C GLU A 309 -13.77 6.98 -5.09
N TYR A 310 -12.71 6.39 -4.54
CA TYR A 310 -12.81 5.30 -3.56
C TYR A 310 -13.56 5.74 -2.29
N LEU A 311 -13.15 6.85 -1.66
CA LEU A 311 -13.77 7.32 -0.41
C LEU A 311 -15.22 7.80 -0.57
N LYS A 312 -15.60 8.29 -1.76
CA LYS A 312 -16.99 8.66 -2.09
C LYS A 312 -17.88 7.44 -2.33
N SER A 313 -17.30 6.31 -2.72
CA SER A 313 -18.03 5.04 -2.97
C SER A 313 -18.38 4.23 -1.72
N ILE A 314 -17.77 4.57 -0.57
CA ILE A 314 -17.89 3.84 0.70
C ILE A 314 -18.50 4.69 1.82
#